data_AF-A0A5B0RYH4-F1
#
_entry.id   AF-A0A5B0RYH4-F1
#
_cell.length_a   1.000
_cell.length_b   1.000
_cell.length_c   1.000
_cell.angle_alpha   90.00
_cell.angle_beta   90.00
_cell.angle_gamma   90.00
#
_symmetry.space_group_name_H-M   'P 1'
#
loop_
_entity.id
_entity.type
_entity.pdbx_description
1 polymer ?
#
loop_
_entity_poly.entity_id
_entity_poly.type
_entity_poly.pdbx_seq_one_letter_code
_entity_poly.pdbx_strand_id
1 'polypeptide(L)'
;MSLINVFQRGYLAFALVAALITLYSGQVAAMDCTYHWDIKGKVPGRSSCQSSPEQDNSCVPSTCRFNGLALPQIVYQGCHAPGNPSARTDQYIYATQYYRRDQYGYASVPNPKGGWADCDYSVKGNGANNAVYMSCSSCYRV
;
A
#
# COMPACT_ATOMS: atom_id res chain seq x y z
N MET A 1 -11.31 -19.14 -53.47
CA MET A 1 -11.83 -18.73 -52.14
C MET A 1 -10.94 -19.35 -51.07
N SER A 2 -10.08 -18.60 -50.38
CA SER A 2 -9.34 -19.13 -49.20
C SER A 2 -8.68 -18.05 -48.34
N LEU A 3 -8.26 -16.92 -48.91
CA LEU A 3 -7.49 -15.91 -48.16
C LEU A 3 -8.33 -15.09 -47.16
N ILE A 4 -9.59 -14.78 -47.47
CA ILE A 4 -10.47 -13.95 -46.62
C ILE A 4 -10.71 -14.61 -45.24
N ASN A 5 -10.75 -15.94 -45.20
CA ASN A 5 -11.04 -16.72 -44.00
C ASN A 5 -9.85 -16.77 -43.01
N VAL A 6 -8.63 -16.62 -43.52
CA VAL A 6 -7.39 -16.62 -42.71
C VAL A 6 -7.20 -15.26 -42.03
N PHE A 7 -7.44 -14.16 -42.76
CA PHE A 7 -7.31 -12.81 -42.21
C PHE A 7 -8.36 -12.49 -41.13
N GLN A 8 -9.60 -12.96 -41.26
CA GLN A 8 -10.63 -12.80 -40.22
C GLN A 8 -10.31 -13.56 -38.92
N ARG A 9 -9.78 -14.78 -39.02
CA ARG A 9 -9.40 -15.59 -37.84
C ARG A 9 -8.20 -15.01 -37.10
N GLY A 10 -7.21 -14.50 -37.83
CA GLY A 10 -6.05 -13.83 -37.23
C GLY A 10 -6.44 -12.56 -36.48
N TYR A 11 -7.35 -11.75 -37.04
CA TYR A 11 -7.80 -10.50 -36.43
C TYR A 11 -8.60 -10.75 -35.14
N LEU A 12 -9.46 -11.77 -35.12
CA LEU A 12 -10.19 -12.17 -33.92
C LEU A 12 -9.24 -12.64 -32.80
N ALA A 13 -8.24 -13.45 -33.12
CA ALA A 13 -7.25 -13.88 -32.14
C ALA A 13 -6.43 -12.71 -31.59
N PHE A 14 -6.00 -11.79 -32.47
CA PHE A 14 -5.23 -10.60 -32.06
C PHE A 14 -6.06 -9.65 -31.20
N ALA A 15 -7.33 -9.41 -31.57
CA ALA A 15 -8.25 -8.60 -30.79
C ALA A 15 -8.55 -9.24 -29.43
N LEU A 16 -8.67 -10.57 -29.36
CA LEU A 16 -8.89 -11.29 -28.11
C LEU A 16 -7.66 -11.20 -27.18
N VAL A 17 -6.46 -11.37 -27.72
CA VAL A 17 -5.20 -11.20 -26.96
C VAL A 17 -5.03 -9.77 -26.49
N ALA A 18 -5.29 -8.77 -27.34
CA ALA A 18 -5.26 -7.37 -26.95
C ALA A 18 -6.30 -7.07 -25.87
N ALA A 19 -7.53 -7.56 -26.01
CA ALA A 19 -8.59 -7.41 -25.01
C ALA A 19 -8.21 -8.07 -23.68
N LEU A 20 -7.64 -9.28 -23.70
CA LEU A 20 -7.14 -9.97 -22.51
C LEU A 20 -6.01 -9.19 -21.84
N ILE A 21 -5.06 -8.64 -22.59
CA ILE A 21 -3.97 -7.81 -22.05
C ILE A 21 -4.55 -6.54 -21.41
N THR A 22 -5.51 -5.88 -22.06
CA THR A 22 -6.16 -4.66 -21.51
C THR A 22 -7.02 -4.95 -20.28
N LEU A 23 -7.75 -6.08 -20.25
CA LEU A 23 -8.54 -6.49 -19.09
C LEU A 23 -7.64 -6.93 -17.93
N TYR A 24 -6.54 -7.64 -18.22
CA TYR A 24 -5.55 -7.99 -17.19
C TYR A 24 -4.89 -6.75 -16.61
N SER A 25 -4.45 -5.80 -17.45
CA SER A 25 -3.80 -4.58 -16.98
C SER A 25 -4.70 -3.71 -16.09
N GLY A 26 -6.02 -3.76 -16.28
CA GLY A 26 -7.01 -3.15 -15.36
C GLY A 26 -7.05 -3.78 -13.95
N GLN A 27 -6.66 -5.04 -13.79
CA GLN A 27 -6.52 -5.72 -12.49
C GLN A 27 -5.15 -5.50 -11.83
N VAL A 28 -4.20 -4.87 -12.51
CA VAL A 28 -2.84 -4.60 -12.00
C VAL A 28 -2.65 -3.15 -11.53
N ALA A 29 -3.69 -2.31 -11.59
CA ALA A 29 -3.60 -0.98 -11.02
C ALA A 29 -3.34 -1.08 -9.52
N ALA A 30 -2.17 -0.58 -9.09
CA ALA A 30 -1.82 -0.54 -7.69
C ALA A 30 -2.70 0.49 -6.99
N MET A 31 -3.19 0.12 -5.81
CA MET A 31 -3.96 0.98 -4.93
C MET A 31 -3.05 1.58 -3.87
N ASP A 32 -3.13 2.89 -3.71
CA ASP A 32 -2.42 3.60 -2.66
C ASP A 32 -3.20 3.53 -1.34
N CYS A 33 -2.56 2.99 -0.31
CA CYS A 33 -3.11 2.81 1.03
C CYS A 33 -2.96 4.11 1.84
N THR A 34 -3.53 5.21 1.32
CA THR A 34 -3.31 6.57 1.84
C THR A 34 -3.94 6.83 3.21
N TYR A 35 -4.84 5.97 3.68
CA TYR A 35 -5.48 6.10 5.00
C TYR A 35 -4.94 5.08 6.00
N HIS A 36 -4.93 3.80 5.66
CA HIS A 36 -4.48 2.73 6.55
C HIS A 36 -3.89 1.56 5.75
N TRP A 37 -2.86 0.94 6.30
CA TRP A 37 -2.34 -0.33 5.81
C TRP A 37 -1.97 -1.22 6.99
N ASP A 38 -2.23 -2.51 6.86
CA ASP A 38 -1.81 -3.54 7.82
C ASP A 38 -1.38 -4.80 7.06
N ILE A 39 -0.25 -5.38 7.44
CA ILE A 39 0.20 -6.67 6.90
C ILE A 39 -0.78 -7.82 7.21
N LYS A 40 -1.55 -7.71 8.30
CA LYS A 40 -2.59 -8.65 8.73
C LYS A 40 -3.97 -8.00 8.61
N GLY A 41 -4.54 -8.04 7.42
CA GLY A 41 -5.89 -7.55 7.17
C GLY A 41 -6.98 -8.48 7.68
N LYS A 42 -8.24 -8.10 7.43
CA LYS A 42 -9.44 -8.86 7.85
C LYS A 42 -9.50 -10.27 7.26
N VAL A 43 -8.97 -10.46 6.04
CA VAL A 43 -8.93 -11.77 5.38
C VAL A 43 -7.63 -12.48 5.76
N PRO A 44 -7.68 -13.73 6.28
CA PRO A 44 -6.49 -14.48 6.64
C PRO A 44 -5.47 -14.56 5.50
N GLY A 45 -4.21 -14.25 5.80
CA GLY A 45 -3.10 -14.29 4.84
C GLY A 45 -3.05 -13.11 3.85
N ARG A 46 -3.88 -12.09 4.03
CA ARG A 46 -3.93 -10.91 3.16
C ARG A 46 -3.70 -9.63 3.95
N SER A 47 -3.13 -8.62 3.30
CA SER A 47 -2.93 -7.29 3.88
C SER A 47 -4.20 -6.44 3.71
N SER A 48 -4.42 -5.51 4.62
CA SER A 48 -5.41 -4.43 4.48
C SER A 48 -4.75 -3.23 3.80
N CYS A 49 -5.48 -2.63 2.86
CA CYS A 49 -5.11 -1.39 2.19
C CYS A 49 -6.35 -0.51 2.08
N GLN A 50 -6.29 0.66 2.69
CA GLN A 50 -7.39 1.61 2.75
C GLN A 50 -6.92 2.95 2.22
N SER A 51 -7.66 3.50 1.26
CA SER A 51 -7.50 4.88 0.80
C SER A 51 -8.43 5.85 1.55
N SER A 52 -9.50 5.32 2.16
CA SER A 52 -10.44 6.04 3.03
C SER A 52 -10.92 5.13 4.17
N PRO A 53 -11.45 5.67 5.29
CA PRO A 53 -11.90 4.87 6.44
C PRO A 53 -13.02 3.87 6.13
N GLU A 54 -13.78 4.08 5.05
CA GLU A 54 -14.94 3.26 4.69
C GLU A 54 -14.60 2.15 3.68
N GLN A 55 -13.40 2.17 3.10
CA GLN A 55 -13.03 1.30 2.00
C GLN A 55 -11.79 0.49 2.34
N ASP A 56 -12.01 -0.77 2.66
CA ASP A 56 -10.94 -1.73 2.91
C ASP A 56 -10.76 -2.66 1.73
N ASN A 57 -9.51 -2.83 1.32
CA ASN A 57 -9.13 -3.73 0.25
C ASN A 57 -8.16 -4.76 0.80
N SER A 58 -8.51 -6.01 0.55
CA SER A 58 -7.71 -7.18 0.87
C SER A 58 -6.71 -7.43 -0.25
N CYS A 59 -5.43 -7.28 0.02
CA CYS A 59 -4.34 -7.35 -0.96
C CYS A 59 -3.44 -8.56 -0.71
N VAL A 60 -2.77 -9.04 -1.78
CA VAL A 60 -1.72 -10.04 -1.63
C VAL A 60 -0.52 -9.37 -0.94
N PRO A 61 -0.02 -9.83 0.23
CA PRO A 61 1.03 -9.12 0.94
C PRO A 61 2.31 -8.93 0.11
N SER A 62 2.65 -9.92 -0.72
CA SER A 62 3.85 -9.89 -1.56
C SER A 62 3.79 -8.91 -2.73
N THR A 63 2.66 -8.24 -2.98
CA THR A 63 2.53 -7.20 -4.02
C THR A 63 2.59 -5.78 -3.43
N CYS A 64 2.51 -5.63 -2.12
CA CYS A 64 2.62 -4.33 -1.46
C CYS A 64 4.05 -3.80 -1.52
N ARG A 65 4.19 -2.54 -1.92
CA ARG A 65 5.47 -1.85 -2.09
C ARG A 65 5.43 -0.47 -1.46
N PHE A 66 6.57 -0.05 -0.92
CA PHE A 66 6.82 1.34 -0.59
C PHE A 66 7.95 1.84 -1.50
N ASN A 67 7.70 2.87 -2.32
CA ASN A 67 8.67 3.40 -3.27
C ASN A 67 9.31 2.31 -4.18
N GLY A 68 8.51 1.35 -4.63
CA GLY A 68 8.98 0.20 -5.43
C GLY A 68 9.68 -0.92 -4.66
N LEU A 69 9.96 -0.72 -3.36
CA LEU A 69 10.64 -1.70 -2.50
C LEU A 69 9.62 -2.60 -1.79
N ALA A 70 9.97 -3.89 -1.64
CA ALA A 70 9.14 -4.89 -0.97
C ALA A 70 9.12 -4.72 0.56
N LEU A 71 8.12 -5.31 1.21
CA LEU A 71 8.05 -5.45 2.66
C LEU A 71 9.26 -6.20 3.24
N PRO A 72 9.71 -5.88 4.48
CA PRO A 72 9.25 -4.84 5.41
C PRO A 72 10.27 -3.69 5.50
N GLN A 73 10.12 -2.66 4.67
CA GLN A 73 11.06 -1.52 4.65
C GLN A 73 10.44 -0.18 5.05
N ILE A 74 9.16 -0.16 5.46
CA ILE A 74 8.58 1.09 5.93
C ILE A 74 9.09 1.39 7.33
N VAL A 75 9.88 2.44 7.42
CA VAL A 75 10.59 2.83 8.63
C VAL A 75 10.15 4.24 8.99
N TYR A 76 9.73 4.40 10.24
CA TYR A 76 9.38 5.68 10.85
C TYR A 76 10.43 6.05 11.90
N GLN A 77 10.58 7.35 12.15
CA GLN A 77 11.58 7.88 13.09
C GLN A 77 11.08 9.13 13.81
N GLY A 78 11.72 9.47 14.93
CA GLY A 78 11.38 10.67 15.71
C GLY A 78 9.93 10.67 16.20
N CYS A 79 9.39 9.46 16.38
CA CYS A 79 8.03 9.24 16.85
C CYS A 79 7.93 9.54 18.35
N HIS A 80 6.72 9.71 18.85
CA HIS A 80 6.46 9.97 20.26
C HIS A 80 5.18 9.27 20.70
N ALA A 81 4.96 9.20 22.02
CA ALA A 81 3.68 8.74 22.53
C ALA A 81 2.54 9.72 22.13
N PRO A 82 1.32 9.22 21.86
CA PRO A 82 0.17 10.07 21.60
C PRO A 82 -0.02 11.11 22.72
N GLY A 83 -0.23 12.36 22.33
CA GLY A 83 -0.40 13.48 23.26
C GLY A 83 0.89 14.02 23.90
N ASN A 84 2.07 13.47 23.58
CA ASN A 84 3.34 13.95 24.13
C ASN A 84 4.42 14.19 23.03
N PRO A 85 4.23 15.18 22.15
CA PRO A 85 5.14 15.45 21.02
C PRO A 85 6.55 15.89 21.41
N SER A 86 6.75 16.34 22.66
CA SER A 86 8.07 16.75 23.17
C SER A 86 8.96 15.57 23.54
N ALA A 87 8.39 14.41 23.85
CA ALA A 87 9.11 13.20 24.26
C ALA A 87 9.38 12.28 23.07
N ARG A 88 10.08 12.78 22.05
CA ARG A 88 10.43 12.00 20.85
C ARG A 88 11.47 10.93 21.17
N THR A 89 11.39 9.82 20.45
CA THR A 89 12.40 8.78 20.46
C THR A 89 13.23 8.79 19.17
N ASP A 90 14.54 8.58 19.32
CA ASP A 90 15.44 8.35 18.19
C ASP A 90 15.35 6.92 17.63
N GLN A 91 14.47 6.09 18.19
CA GLN A 91 14.26 4.72 17.75
C GLN A 91 13.55 4.68 16.40
N TYR A 92 14.12 3.92 15.46
CA TYR A 92 13.44 3.53 14.24
C TYR A 92 12.31 2.53 14.54
N ILE A 93 11.13 2.79 13.98
CA ILE A 93 9.97 1.90 14.06
C ILE A 93 9.73 1.29 12.68
N TYR A 94 9.96 -0.02 12.58
CA TYR A 94 9.57 -0.83 11.44
C TYR A 94 8.09 -1.14 11.55
N ALA A 95 7.26 -0.46 10.75
CA ALA A 95 5.83 -0.54 10.93
C ALA A 95 5.26 -1.77 10.21
N THR A 96 4.52 -2.59 10.95
CA THR A 96 3.69 -3.68 10.38
C THR A 96 2.29 -3.21 10.01
N GLN A 97 1.91 -2.01 10.47
CA GLN A 97 0.71 -1.29 10.07
C GLN A 97 0.87 0.21 10.36
N TYR A 98 0.03 1.04 9.77
CA TYR A 98 -0.06 2.45 10.10
C TYR A 98 -1.46 3.00 9.84
N TYR A 99 -1.84 4.02 10.59
CA TYR A 99 -2.91 4.95 10.24
C TYR A 99 -2.31 6.29 9.87
N ARG A 100 -2.62 6.80 8.68
CA ARG A 100 -2.28 8.17 8.31
C ARG A 100 -3.31 9.13 8.89
N ARG A 101 -2.81 10.21 9.49
CA ARG A 101 -3.58 11.30 10.07
C ARG A 101 -3.19 12.57 9.36
N ASP A 102 -3.41 12.58 8.05
CA ASP A 102 -2.96 13.66 7.16
C ASP A 102 -3.42 15.05 7.60
N GLN A 103 -4.66 15.15 8.08
CA GLN A 103 -5.22 16.39 8.65
C GLN A 103 -4.44 16.93 9.87
N TYR A 104 -3.69 16.07 10.55
CA TYR A 104 -2.87 16.41 11.72
C TYR A 104 -1.36 16.30 11.45
N GLY A 105 -0.96 15.87 10.25
CA GLY A 105 0.44 15.84 9.82
C GLY A 105 1.30 14.72 10.42
N TYR A 106 0.72 13.57 10.80
CA TYR A 106 1.47 12.43 11.34
C TYR A 106 0.87 11.07 10.96
N ALA A 107 1.65 10.01 11.12
CA ALA A 107 1.17 8.63 11.06
C ALA A 107 1.21 8.00 12.46
N SER A 108 0.16 7.29 12.85
CA SER A 108 0.15 6.43 14.04
C SER A 108 0.60 5.03 13.66
N VAL A 109 1.63 4.51 14.32
CA VAL A 109 2.22 3.19 14.08
C VAL A 109 2.30 2.38 15.39
N PRO A 110 2.32 1.04 15.32
CA PRO A 110 2.54 0.23 16.52
C PRO A 110 3.90 0.54 17.14
N ASN A 111 3.91 0.79 18.44
CA ASN A 111 5.13 0.98 19.19
C ASN A 111 5.69 -0.40 19.63
N PRO A 112 6.96 -0.72 19.35
CA PRO A 112 7.59 -1.96 19.83
C PRO A 112 7.56 -2.14 21.35
N LYS A 113 7.46 -1.04 22.11
CA LYS A 113 7.34 -1.03 23.57
C LYS A 113 5.89 -1.15 24.08
N GLY A 114 4.93 -1.32 23.16
CA GLY A 114 3.51 -1.41 23.45
C GLY A 114 2.74 -0.11 23.14
N GLY A 115 1.48 -0.26 22.74
CA GLY A 115 0.62 0.85 22.35
C GLY A 115 0.95 1.42 20.97
N TRP A 116 0.66 2.70 20.79
CA TRP A 116 0.85 3.45 19.55
C TRP A 116 1.95 4.49 19.72
N ALA A 117 2.60 4.83 18.61
CA ALA A 117 3.49 5.97 18.49
C ALA A 117 3.03 6.83 17.31
N ASP A 118 2.99 8.14 17.53
CA ASP A 118 2.70 9.12 16.49
C ASP A 118 4.02 9.63 15.90
N CYS A 119 4.13 9.59 14.58
CA CYS A 119 5.33 9.92 13.82
C CYS A 119 5.01 11.07 12.86
N ASP A 120 5.40 12.29 13.24
CA ASP A 120 5.10 13.48 12.44
C ASP A 120 5.81 13.46 11.08
N TYR A 121 5.12 13.92 10.05
CA TYR A 121 5.61 14.01 8.68
C TYR A 121 6.72 15.05 8.50
N SER A 122 6.74 16.06 9.37
CA SER A 122 7.73 17.13 9.36
C SER A 122 9.10 16.68 9.86
N VAL A 123 9.18 15.56 10.59
CA VAL A 123 10.44 15.02 11.09
C VAL A 123 11.28 14.53 9.92
N LYS A 124 12.40 15.21 9.71
CA LYS A 124 13.45 14.80 8.77
C LYS A 124 14.52 14.04 9.54
N GLY A 125 15.03 12.97 8.96
CA GLY A 125 16.19 12.22 9.44
C GLY A 125 16.86 11.47 8.29
N ASN A 126 17.76 10.55 8.59
CA ASN A 126 18.65 9.86 7.63
C ASN A 126 17.89 8.97 6.61
N GLY A 127 17.14 9.55 5.69
CA GLY A 127 16.48 8.86 4.57
C GLY A 127 15.08 8.31 4.85
N ALA A 128 14.61 8.30 6.11
CA ALA A 128 13.22 7.96 6.43
C ALA A 128 12.31 9.19 6.30
N ASN A 129 11.23 9.06 5.53
CA ASN A 129 10.16 10.05 5.44
C ASN A 129 8.95 9.44 6.16
N ASN A 130 8.37 10.13 7.15
CA ASN A 130 7.22 9.60 7.88
C ASN A 130 5.89 9.77 7.11
N ALA A 131 5.86 10.52 6.01
CA ALA A 131 4.69 10.68 5.13
C ALA A 131 4.54 9.54 4.10
N VAL A 132 5.30 8.47 4.26
CA VAL A 132 5.35 7.33 3.35
C VAL A 132 4.15 6.43 3.52
N TYR A 133 3.74 5.79 2.44
CA TYR A 133 2.63 4.86 2.43
C TYR A 133 2.88 3.72 1.44
N MET A 134 2.12 2.65 1.60
CA MET A 134 2.16 1.47 0.76
C MET A 134 1.28 1.66 -0.46
N SER A 135 1.73 1.10 -1.57
CA SER A 135 0.92 0.85 -2.76
C SER A 135 0.85 -0.66 -2.97
N CYS A 136 -0.34 -1.23 -3.11
CA CYS A 136 -0.54 -2.67 -3.24
C CYS A 136 -1.33 -2.99 -4.52
N SER A 137 -0.94 -4.03 -5.25
CA SER A 137 -1.72 -4.57 -6.37
C SER A 137 -2.36 -5.92 -6.02
N SER A 138 -3.17 -6.49 -6.92
CA SER A 138 -3.88 -7.75 -6.67
C SER A 138 -4.77 -7.70 -5.43
N CYS A 139 -5.58 -6.64 -5.36
CA CYS A 139 -6.46 -6.32 -4.25
C CYS A 139 -7.93 -6.51 -4.64
N TYR A 140 -8.79 -6.78 -3.66
CA TYR A 140 -10.25 -6.73 -3.82
C TYR A 140 -10.91 -6.17 -2.55
N ARG A 141 -12.05 -5.52 -2.70
CA ARG A 141 -12.76 -4.86 -1.60
C ARG A 141 -13.36 -5.86 -0.62
N VAL A 142 -13.34 -5.53 0.68
CA VAL A 142 -13.89 -6.32 1.79
C VAL A 142 -14.69 -5.50 2.79
#